data_AF-A0A6A4HX43-F1
#
_entry.id   AF-A0A6A4HX43-F1
#
_cell.length_a   1.000
_cell.length_b   1.000
_cell.length_c   1.000
_cell.angle_alpha   90.00
_cell.angle_beta   90.00
_cell.angle_gamma   90.00
#
_symmetry.space_group_name_H-M   'P 1'
#
loop_
_entity.id
_entity.type
_entity.pdbx_description
1 polymer ?
#
loop_
_entity_poly.entity_id
_entity_poly.type
_entity_poly.pdbx_seq_one_letter_code
_entity_poly.pdbx_strand_id
1 'polypeptide(L)'
;MEAGPNVSEEEHHDWYDNEHSPARLTIPSFHTAARFKAADGKKPTYLTLYDISSASVADGPEYQAVKANGSERDKRLLETIQFLNRRAYTSIYDKTLSSASDADFPAKFVLYAAMEVKPEGEDEFNKWYEEEHIPMLSKIPGWLRSRRYVLESNLVKGTVEPEVVVGNLKAAISTPWRDEVVKAVLFKEYKRPE
;
A
#
# COMPACT_ATOMS: atom_id res chain seq x y z
N MET A 1 -7.62 -4.69 -2.40
CA MET A 1 -8.42 -5.29 -3.46
C MET A 1 -9.24 -6.43 -2.90
N GLU A 2 -10.43 -6.63 -3.46
CA GLU A 2 -11.31 -7.75 -3.19
C GLU A 2 -11.73 -8.44 -4.47
N ALA A 3 -11.63 -9.76 -4.46
CA ALA A 3 -12.17 -10.59 -5.53
C ALA A 3 -13.69 -10.45 -5.62
N GLY A 4 -14.26 -10.84 -6.76
CA GLY A 4 -15.71 -10.91 -6.93
C GLY A 4 -16.35 -11.94 -5.98
N PRO A 5 -17.64 -11.78 -5.64
CA PRO A 5 -18.33 -12.68 -4.71
C PRO A 5 -18.41 -14.14 -5.18
N ASN A 6 -18.22 -14.39 -6.48
CA ASN A 6 -18.27 -15.72 -7.10
C ASN A 6 -16.88 -16.26 -7.46
N VAL A 7 -15.80 -15.61 -7.03
CA VAL A 7 -14.42 -16.06 -7.24
C VAL A 7 -13.91 -16.64 -5.93
N SER A 8 -13.46 -17.90 -5.93
CA SER A 8 -12.91 -18.52 -4.71
C SER A 8 -11.58 -17.87 -4.32
N GLU A 9 -11.23 -17.96 -3.03
CA GLU A 9 -9.92 -17.48 -2.57
C GLU A 9 -8.77 -18.20 -3.29
N GLU A 10 -8.90 -19.50 -3.52
CA GLU A 10 -7.93 -20.32 -4.25
C GLU A 10 -7.78 -19.84 -5.70
N GLU A 11 -8.87 -19.63 -6.43
CA GLU A 11 -8.81 -19.15 -7.81
C GLU A 11 -8.17 -17.76 -7.89
N HIS A 12 -8.51 -16.88 -6.94
CA HIS A 12 -7.94 -15.54 -6.85
C HIS A 12 -6.45 -15.56 -6.50
N HIS A 13 -6.01 -16.47 -5.61
CA HIS A 13 -4.59 -16.66 -5.30
C HIS A 13 -3.82 -17.18 -6.51
N ASP A 14 -4.28 -18.28 -7.11
CA ASP A 14 -3.62 -18.89 -8.26
C ASP A 14 -3.51 -17.91 -9.42
N TRP A 15 -4.59 -17.20 -9.75
CA TRP A 15 -4.55 -16.17 -10.78
C TRP A 15 -3.52 -15.07 -10.46
N TYR A 16 -3.50 -14.56 -9.23
CA TYR A 16 -2.57 -13.48 -8.88
C TYR A 16 -1.11 -13.91 -9.01
N ASP A 17 -0.80 -15.09 -8.48
CA ASP A 17 0.56 -15.52 -8.27
C ASP A 17 1.16 -16.17 -9.53
N ASN A 18 0.32 -16.82 -10.36
CA ASN A 18 0.78 -17.56 -11.54
C ASN A 18 0.46 -16.86 -12.88
N GLU A 19 -0.35 -15.80 -12.88
CA GLU A 19 -0.74 -15.11 -14.12
C GLU A 19 -0.65 -13.58 -13.99
N HIS A 20 -1.40 -12.99 -13.05
CA HIS A 20 -1.58 -11.55 -12.99
C HIS A 20 -0.28 -10.81 -12.67
N SER A 21 0.34 -11.07 -11.51
CA SER A 21 1.57 -10.40 -11.08
C SER A 21 2.77 -10.75 -11.98
N PRO A 22 3.00 -12.02 -12.36
CA PRO A 22 4.06 -12.37 -13.31
C PRO A 22 3.97 -11.60 -14.63
N ALA A 23 2.77 -11.43 -15.20
CA ALA A 23 2.58 -10.66 -16.43
C ALA A 23 2.96 -9.17 -16.27
N ARG A 24 2.80 -8.58 -15.08
CA ARG A 24 3.24 -7.19 -14.84
C ARG A 24 4.75 -7.12 -14.64
N LEU A 25 5.36 -8.16 -14.05
CA LEU A 25 6.81 -8.26 -13.89
C LEU A 25 7.58 -8.49 -15.21
N THR A 26 6.89 -8.69 -16.34
CA THR A 26 7.54 -8.65 -17.66
C THR A 26 7.79 -7.22 -18.15
N ILE A 27 7.17 -6.21 -17.52
CA ILE A 27 7.41 -4.80 -17.82
C ILE A 27 8.73 -4.41 -17.15
N PRO A 28 9.77 -3.94 -17.87
CA PRO A 28 11.07 -3.64 -17.27
C PRO A 28 11.01 -2.62 -16.11
N SER A 29 10.03 -1.71 -16.16
CA SER A 29 9.80 -0.70 -15.14
C SER A 29 9.04 -1.20 -13.89
N PHE A 30 8.69 -2.49 -13.83
CA PHE A 30 8.19 -3.18 -12.64
C PHE A 30 9.31 -4.06 -12.06
N HIS A 31 9.75 -3.74 -10.86
CA HIS A 31 10.95 -4.36 -10.27
C HIS A 31 10.61 -5.48 -9.29
N THR A 32 9.57 -5.29 -8.48
CA THR A 32 9.16 -6.25 -7.46
C THR A 32 7.64 -6.34 -7.39
N ALA A 33 7.13 -7.45 -6.87
CA ALA A 33 5.75 -7.62 -6.48
C ALA A 33 5.70 -8.32 -5.12
N ALA A 34 5.03 -7.71 -4.15
CA ALA A 34 4.77 -8.31 -2.85
C ALA A 34 3.28 -8.22 -2.55
N ARG A 35 2.71 -9.33 -2.07
CA ARG A 35 1.28 -9.42 -1.76
C ARG A 35 1.07 -9.76 -0.29
N PHE A 36 0.13 -9.06 0.32
CA PHE A 36 -0.20 -9.14 1.73
C PHE A 36 -1.69 -9.43 1.90
N LYS A 37 -2.00 -10.21 2.93
CA LYS A 37 -3.37 -10.44 3.40
C LYS A 37 -3.61 -9.62 4.67
N ALA A 38 -4.81 -9.05 4.81
CA ALA A 38 -5.22 -8.33 6.00
C ALA A 38 -5.24 -9.27 7.21
N ALA A 39 -4.52 -8.90 8.27
CA ALA A 39 -4.40 -9.74 9.47
C ALA A 39 -5.66 -9.69 10.36
N ASP A 40 -6.44 -8.61 10.27
CA ASP A 40 -7.66 -8.40 11.04
C ASP A 40 -8.91 -9.06 10.40
N GLY A 41 -8.73 -9.77 9.28
CA GLY A 41 -9.81 -10.39 8.52
C GLY A 41 -10.76 -9.38 7.87
N LYS A 42 -10.44 -8.08 7.88
CA LYS A 42 -11.28 -7.04 7.30
C LYS A 42 -10.97 -6.81 5.83
N LYS A 43 -11.95 -6.22 5.15
CA LYS A 43 -11.84 -5.77 3.77
C LYS A 43 -11.21 -4.36 3.72
N PRO A 44 -10.40 -4.02 2.70
CA PRO A 44 -9.90 -4.91 1.64
C PRO A 44 -8.89 -5.95 2.16
N THR A 45 -9.09 -7.21 1.80
CA THR A 45 -8.39 -8.42 2.24
C THR A 45 -6.99 -8.47 1.68
N TYR A 46 -6.78 -8.03 0.43
CA TYR A 46 -5.47 -8.08 -0.20
C TYR A 46 -4.89 -6.70 -0.49
N LEU A 47 -3.59 -6.57 -0.27
CA LEU A 47 -2.76 -5.46 -0.72
C LEU A 47 -1.64 -6.04 -1.58
N THR A 48 -1.45 -5.51 -2.79
CA THR A 48 -0.28 -5.80 -3.61
C THR A 48 0.53 -4.52 -3.75
N LEU A 49 1.82 -4.61 -3.47
CA LEU A 49 2.79 -3.54 -3.64
C LEU A 49 3.72 -3.91 -4.79
N TYR A 50 3.91 -2.96 -5.71
CA TYR A 50 4.90 -3.04 -6.75
C TYR A 50 5.90 -1.91 -6.55
N ASP A 51 7.20 -2.22 -6.60
CA ASP A 51 8.20 -1.18 -6.81
C ASP A 51 8.30 -0.94 -8.33
N ILE A 52 8.04 0.29 -8.77
CA ILE A 52 8.05 0.69 -10.18
C ILE A 52 8.96 1.91 -10.38
N SER A 53 9.47 2.11 -11.59
CA SER A 53 10.44 3.19 -11.86
C SER A 53 9.86 4.60 -11.70
N SER A 54 8.57 4.80 -11.96
CA SER A 54 7.85 6.05 -11.70
C SER A 54 6.34 5.82 -11.61
N ALA A 55 5.62 6.72 -10.95
CA ALA A 55 4.17 6.61 -10.82
C ALA A 55 3.43 6.55 -12.16
N SER A 56 3.92 7.28 -13.18
CA SER A 56 3.34 7.30 -14.53
C SER A 56 3.31 5.94 -15.22
N VAL A 57 4.17 5.00 -14.84
CA VAL A 57 4.21 3.63 -15.39
C VAL A 57 2.89 2.90 -15.10
N ALA A 58 2.21 3.20 -13.99
CA ALA A 58 0.96 2.53 -13.60
C ALA A 58 -0.20 2.74 -14.58
N ASP A 59 -0.11 3.77 -15.43
CA ASP A 59 -1.09 4.10 -16.48
C ASP A 59 -0.45 4.16 -17.88
N GLY A 60 0.84 3.80 -17.98
CA GLY A 60 1.65 3.89 -19.19
C GLY A 60 1.32 2.84 -20.27
N PRO A 61 1.85 3.04 -21.49
CA PRO A 61 1.50 2.20 -22.64
C PRO A 61 1.89 0.72 -22.46
N GLU A 62 3.01 0.42 -21.81
CA GLU A 62 3.44 -0.97 -21.54
C GLU A 62 2.46 -1.68 -20.59
N TYR A 63 1.98 -0.98 -19.56
CA TYR A 63 0.97 -1.51 -18.65
C TYR A 63 -0.36 -1.77 -19.38
N GLN A 64 -0.80 -0.84 -20.23
CA GLN A 64 -2.01 -1.04 -21.04
C GLN A 64 -1.86 -2.19 -22.03
N ALA A 65 -0.68 -2.37 -22.62
CA ALA A 65 -0.41 -3.48 -23.53
C ALA A 65 -0.50 -4.84 -22.82
N VAL A 66 0.07 -4.98 -21.63
CA VAL A 66 -0.07 -6.20 -20.80
C VAL A 66 -1.54 -6.49 -20.52
N LYS A 67 -2.32 -5.47 -20.13
CA LYS A 67 -3.76 -5.63 -19.87
C LYS A 67 -4.55 -6.02 -21.13
N ALA A 68 -4.26 -5.41 -22.28
CA ALA A 68 -4.95 -5.69 -23.54
C ALA A 68 -4.68 -7.11 -24.05
N ASN A 69 -3.45 -7.58 -23.88
CA ASN A 69 -2.99 -8.90 -24.29
C ASN A 69 -3.20 -10.00 -23.23
N GLY A 70 -3.85 -9.67 -22.11
CA GLY A 70 -4.17 -10.64 -21.06
C GLY A 70 -5.03 -11.79 -21.58
N SER A 71 -4.94 -12.96 -20.94
CA SER A 71 -5.78 -14.10 -21.28
C SER A 71 -7.26 -13.81 -21.00
N GLU A 72 -8.14 -14.65 -21.53
CA GLU A 72 -9.57 -14.57 -21.21
C GLU A 72 -9.83 -14.76 -19.70
N ARG A 73 -8.97 -15.51 -19.00
CA ARG A 73 -9.03 -15.65 -17.54
C ARG A 73 -8.65 -14.35 -16.82
N ASP A 74 -7.54 -13.70 -17.20
CA ASP A 74 -7.12 -12.42 -16.59
C ASP A 74 -8.19 -11.35 -16.79
N LYS A 75 -8.73 -11.24 -18.01
CA LYS A 75 -9.80 -10.28 -18.34
C LYS A 75 -11.07 -10.54 -17.53
N ARG A 76 -11.56 -11.78 -17.50
CA ARG A 76 -12.72 -12.17 -16.69
C ARG A 76 -12.50 -11.83 -15.21
N LEU A 77 -11.37 -12.22 -14.63
CA LEU A 77 -11.12 -12.00 -13.21
C LEU A 77 -11.00 -10.51 -12.88
N LEU A 78 -10.32 -9.72 -13.71
CA LEU A 78 -10.29 -8.25 -13.61
C LEU A 78 -11.69 -7.62 -13.65
N GLU A 79 -12.57 -8.11 -14.52
CA GLU A 79 -13.96 -7.65 -14.61
C GLU A 79 -14.75 -7.97 -13.33
N THR A 80 -14.53 -9.15 -12.75
CA THR A 80 -15.24 -9.61 -11.54
C THR A 80 -14.77 -8.98 -10.24
N ILE A 81 -13.63 -8.27 -10.21
CA ILE A 81 -13.13 -7.59 -8.99
C ILE A 81 -14.24 -6.77 -8.33
N GLN A 82 -14.58 -7.11 -7.09
CA GLN A 82 -15.57 -6.39 -6.29
C GLN A 82 -15.06 -5.02 -5.89
N PHE A 83 -13.79 -4.94 -5.47
CA PHE A 83 -13.18 -3.68 -5.04
C PHE A 83 -11.72 -3.57 -5.45
N LEU A 84 -11.36 -2.46 -6.08
CA LEU A 84 -9.99 -2.08 -6.38
C LEU A 84 -9.76 -0.66 -5.88
N ASN A 85 -8.65 -0.47 -5.17
CA ASN A 85 -8.06 0.84 -4.93
C ASN A 85 -6.60 0.72 -5.37
N ARG A 86 -6.32 1.13 -6.62
CA ARG A 86 -4.96 1.18 -7.18
C ARG A 86 -4.45 2.60 -7.00
N ARG A 87 -3.25 2.73 -6.44
CA ARG A 87 -2.63 4.02 -6.17
C ARG A 87 -1.18 3.99 -6.67
N ALA A 88 -0.78 5.03 -7.38
CA ALA A 88 0.60 5.25 -7.80
C ALA A 88 1.19 6.40 -6.99
N TYR A 89 2.45 6.24 -6.58
CA TYR A 89 3.06 7.04 -5.53
C TYR A 89 4.49 7.43 -5.90
N THR A 90 4.90 8.64 -5.50
CA THR A 90 6.30 9.08 -5.53
C THR A 90 6.86 9.04 -4.11
N SER A 91 8.05 8.45 -3.93
CA SER A 91 8.72 8.38 -2.63
C SER A 91 9.28 9.74 -2.25
N ILE A 92 9.02 10.18 -1.01
CA ILE A 92 9.54 11.45 -0.48
C ILE A 92 10.48 11.27 0.71
N TYR A 93 10.41 10.11 1.38
CA TYR A 93 11.27 9.81 2.52
C TYR A 93 11.33 8.30 2.75
N ASP A 94 12.49 7.79 3.13
CA ASP A 94 12.63 6.45 3.66
C ASP A 94 13.59 6.42 4.85
N LYS A 95 13.33 5.46 5.75
CA LYS A 95 14.26 5.07 6.80
C LYS A 95 14.25 3.57 6.90
N THR A 96 15.40 2.96 6.72
CA THR A 96 15.60 1.51 6.82
C THR A 96 16.50 1.20 8.00
N LEU A 97 16.23 0.10 8.71
CA LEU A 97 17.10 -0.41 9.75
C LEU A 97 18.49 -0.68 9.15
N SER A 98 19.54 -0.13 9.76
CA SER A 98 20.90 -0.19 9.21
C SER A 98 21.46 -1.62 9.08
N SER A 99 20.94 -2.56 9.88
CA SER A 99 21.31 -3.97 9.83
C SER A 99 20.40 -4.81 8.93
N ALA A 100 19.37 -4.24 8.31
CA ALA A 100 18.51 -4.96 7.39
C ALA A 100 19.25 -5.30 6.09
N SER A 101 18.90 -6.44 5.51
CA SER A 101 19.43 -6.98 4.27
C SER A 101 18.29 -7.27 3.30
N ASP A 102 18.62 -7.60 2.05
CA ASP A 102 17.62 -8.00 1.06
C ASP A 102 16.81 -9.23 1.50
N ALA A 103 17.40 -10.11 2.32
CA ALA A 103 16.73 -11.30 2.85
C ALA A 103 15.61 -10.96 3.86
N ASP A 104 15.58 -9.74 4.40
CA ASP A 104 14.53 -9.26 5.29
C ASP A 104 13.30 -8.76 4.52
N PHE A 105 13.38 -8.71 3.18
CA PHE A 105 12.32 -8.22 2.31
C PHE A 105 11.80 -9.33 1.35
N PRO A 106 10.49 -9.33 1.03
CA PRO A 106 9.45 -8.47 1.59
C PRO A 106 9.23 -8.73 3.09
N ALA A 107 8.99 -7.67 3.86
CA ALA A 107 8.77 -7.78 5.30
C ALA A 107 7.55 -8.68 5.56
N LYS A 108 7.55 -9.43 6.67
CA LYS A 108 6.41 -10.29 7.04
C LYS A 108 5.11 -9.52 7.28
N PHE A 109 5.24 -8.26 7.69
CA PHE A 109 4.13 -7.40 8.08
C PHE A 109 4.31 -6.01 7.48
N VAL A 110 3.21 -5.39 7.05
CA VAL A 110 3.17 -4.01 6.58
C VAL A 110 2.03 -3.26 7.25
N LEU A 111 2.34 -2.08 7.80
CA LEU A 111 1.35 -1.09 8.19
C LEU A 111 1.20 -0.11 7.04
N TYR A 112 0.00 -0.04 6.47
CA TYR A 112 -0.36 0.97 5.47
C TYR A 112 -1.17 2.07 6.14
N ALA A 113 -0.78 3.32 5.91
CA ALA A 113 -1.50 4.50 6.34
C ALA A 113 -1.58 5.50 5.19
N ALA A 114 -2.76 6.06 4.95
CA ALA A 114 -2.96 7.14 4.01
C ALA A 114 -3.69 8.29 4.70
N MET A 115 -3.21 9.51 4.48
CA MET A 115 -3.71 10.70 5.13
C MET A 115 -3.79 11.82 4.10
N GLU A 116 -4.89 12.56 4.10
CA GLU A 116 -5.02 13.82 3.36
C GLU A 116 -4.75 14.96 4.33
N VAL A 117 -3.83 15.84 3.99
CA VAL A 117 -3.37 16.95 4.83
C VAL A 117 -3.69 18.25 4.11
N LYS A 118 -4.18 19.24 4.85
CA LYS A 118 -4.37 20.58 4.28
C LYS A 118 -3.01 21.15 3.81
N PRO A 119 -2.96 21.88 2.69
CA PRO A 119 -1.70 22.42 2.17
C PRO A 119 -0.91 23.24 3.21
N GLU A 120 -1.58 24.04 4.02
CA GLU A 120 -0.94 24.87 5.06
C GLU A 120 -0.30 24.06 6.21
N GLY A 121 -0.63 22.78 6.35
CA GLY A 121 -0.09 21.88 7.37
C GLY A 121 0.90 20.85 6.85
N GLU A 122 1.16 20.81 5.53
CA GLU A 122 1.93 19.73 4.91
C GLU A 122 3.40 19.74 5.35
N ASP A 123 4.04 20.91 5.38
CA ASP A 123 5.44 21.05 5.81
C ASP A 123 5.64 20.58 7.26
N GLU A 124 4.76 21.01 8.16
CA GLU A 124 4.83 20.65 9.57
C GLU A 124 4.52 19.16 9.78
N PHE A 125 3.57 18.61 9.01
CA PHE A 125 3.27 17.18 9.00
C PHE A 125 4.47 16.36 8.53
N ASN A 126 5.16 16.81 7.49
CA ASN A 126 6.35 16.14 6.98
C ASN A 126 7.48 16.15 7.99
N LYS A 127 7.76 17.32 8.59
CA LYS A 127 8.76 17.49 9.62
C LYS A 127 8.50 16.59 10.84
N TRP A 128 7.26 16.55 11.34
CA TRP A 128 6.88 15.68 12.44
C TRP A 128 7.14 14.19 12.13
N TYR A 129 6.83 13.75 10.90
CA TYR A 129 7.06 12.38 10.50
C TYR A 129 8.56 11.99 10.54
N GLU A 130 9.42 12.91 10.09
CA GLU A 130 10.85 12.67 9.94
C GLU A 130 11.62 12.82 11.26
N GLU A 131 11.25 13.81 12.08
CA GLU A 131 11.97 14.17 13.29
C GLU A 131 11.47 13.44 14.54
N GLU A 132 10.18 13.07 14.59
CA GLU A 132 9.59 12.42 15.77
C GLU A 132 8.98 11.05 15.45
N HIS A 133 8.01 11.00 14.53
CA HIS A 133 7.16 9.82 14.38
C HIS A 133 7.94 8.59 13.92
N ILE A 134 8.66 8.66 12.79
CA ILE A 134 9.46 7.54 12.27
C ILE A 134 10.62 7.19 13.20
N PRO A 135 11.36 8.16 13.79
CA PRO A 135 12.32 7.86 14.84
C PRO A 135 11.75 7.08 16.02
N MET A 136 10.53 7.38 16.48
CA MET A 136 9.85 6.60 17.52
C MET A 136 9.47 5.20 17.04
N LEU A 137 8.91 5.06 15.82
CA LEU A 137 8.59 3.76 15.24
C LEU A 137 9.84 2.88 15.08
N SER A 138 10.99 3.48 14.75
CA SER A 138 12.26 2.75 14.57
C SER A 138 12.82 2.11 15.84
N LYS A 139 12.24 2.43 17.01
CA LYS A 139 12.60 1.81 18.30
C LYS A 139 11.73 0.59 18.62
N ILE A 140 10.68 0.33 17.84
CA ILE A 140 9.80 -0.83 18.06
C ILE A 140 10.56 -2.10 17.65
N PRO A 141 10.66 -3.13 18.53
CA PRO A 141 11.27 -4.40 18.17
C PRO A 141 10.62 -5.01 16.92
N GLY A 142 11.44 -5.41 15.95
CA GLY A 142 10.97 -5.94 14.67
C GLY A 142 10.67 -4.89 13.60
N TRP A 143 10.85 -3.60 13.88
CA TRP A 143 10.81 -2.57 12.84
C TRP A 143 11.95 -2.75 11.84
N LEU A 144 11.62 -2.80 10.55
CA LEU A 144 12.59 -2.94 9.45
C LEU A 144 12.72 -1.65 8.63
N ARG A 145 11.59 -1.01 8.30
CA ARG A 145 11.58 0.13 7.39
C ARG A 145 10.30 0.95 7.53
N SER A 146 10.42 2.26 7.35
CA SER A 146 9.32 3.19 7.09
C SER A 146 9.57 3.91 5.77
N ARG A 147 8.55 4.03 4.92
CA ARG A 147 8.60 4.79 3.66
C ARG A 147 7.41 5.74 3.61
N ARG A 148 7.61 6.96 3.12
CA ARG A 148 6.57 7.96 2.92
C ARG A 148 6.48 8.33 1.45
N TYR A 149 5.27 8.64 1.03
CA TYR A 149 4.96 8.85 -0.36
C TYR A 149 3.94 9.96 -0.54
N VAL A 150 3.99 10.62 -1.69
CA VAL A 150 2.93 11.49 -2.21
C VAL A 150 2.15 10.73 -3.28
N LEU A 151 0.83 10.84 -3.22
CA LEU A 151 -0.08 10.20 -4.18
C LEU A 151 -0.05 10.96 -5.51
N GLU A 152 0.17 10.25 -6.60
CA GLU A 152 0.23 10.81 -7.96
C GLU A 152 -1.04 10.50 -8.75
N SER A 153 -1.51 9.25 -8.65
CA SER A 153 -2.77 8.84 -9.27
C SER A 153 -3.49 7.82 -8.41
N ASN A 154 -4.82 7.82 -8.50
CA ASN A 154 -5.66 6.80 -7.89
C ASN A 154 -6.71 6.31 -8.90
N LEU A 155 -7.06 5.04 -8.77
CA LEU A 155 -8.18 4.42 -9.47
C LEU A 155 -8.95 3.56 -8.48
N VAL A 156 -10.21 3.92 -8.27
CA VAL A 156 -11.13 3.20 -7.38
C VAL A 156 -12.24 2.55 -8.23
N LYS A 157 -12.51 1.27 -7.97
CA LYS A 157 -13.63 0.52 -8.55
C LYS A 157 -14.37 -0.19 -7.42
N GLY A 158 -15.70 -0.08 -7.40
CA GLY A 158 -16.57 -0.77 -6.45
C GLY A 158 -16.48 -0.25 -5.01
N THR A 159 -17.03 -1.01 -4.06
CA THR A 159 -17.11 -0.63 -2.63
C THR A 159 -16.85 -1.83 -1.70
N VAL A 160 -16.40 -1.54 -0.47
CA VAL A 160 -16.28 -2.50 0.64
C VAL A 160 -16.79 -1.87 1.93
N GLU A 161 -17.43 -2.66 2.80
CA GLU A 161 -17.75 -2.29 4.19
C GLU A 161 -17.03 -3.25 5.15
N PRO A 162 -16.60 -2.83 6.36
CA PRO A 162 -16.47 -1.47 6.90
C PRO A 162 -15.06 -0.87 6.65
N GLU A 163 -14.98 0.45 6.74
CA GLU A 163 -13.73 1.22 6.69
C GLU A 163 -13.03 1.24 8.08
N VAL A 164 -11.75 0.82 8.11
CA VAL A 164 -10.71 1.22 9.08
C VAL A 164 -10.66 0.53 10.47
N VAL A 165 -9.43 0.12 10.88
CA VAL A 165 -9.02 -0.15 12.28
C VAL A 165 -7.61 0.35 12.55
N VAL A 166 -7.44 1.05 13.67
CA VAL A 166 -6.15 1.53 14.18
C VAL A 166 -5.50 0.46 15.05
N GLY A 167 -4.24 0.14 14.75
CA GLY A 167 -3.41 -0.72 15.60
C GLY A 167 -2.79 -0.02 16.81
N ASN A 168 -2.32 -0.82 17.77
CA ASN A 168 -1.66 -0.31 18.99
C ASN A 168 -0.26 0.27 18.69
N LEU A 169 -0.24 1.56 18.30
CA LEU A 169 0.96 2.40 18.14
C LEU A 169 1.08 3.42 19.28
N LYS A 170 0.47 3.14 20.45
CA LYS A 170 0.11 4.13 21.47
C LYS A 170 1.20 5.18 21.75
N ALA A 171 2.45 4.78 21.93
CA ALA A 171 3.54 5.73 22.19
C ALA A 171 3.79 6.71 21.02
N ALA A 172 3.80 6.23 19.78
CA ALA A 172 4.08 7.04 18.59
C ALA A 172 2.87 7.89 18.13
N ILE A 173 1.69 7.68 18.72
CA ILE A 173 0.44 8.39 18.38
C ILE A 173 -0.13 9.20 19.55
N SER A 174 0.64 9.42 20.62
CA SER A 174 0.20 10.14 21.83
C SER A 174 1.18 11.24 22.25
N THR A 175 1.89 11.85 21.30
CA THR A 175 2.76 13.00 21.56
C THR A 175 1.99 14.31 21.42
N PRO A 176 2.34 15.39 22.15
CA PRO A 176 1.73 16.70 21.97
C PRO A 176 1.91 17.25 20.55
N TRP A 177 3.08 17.04 19.92
CA TRP A 177 3.33 17.50 18.56
C TRP A 177 2.43 16.78 17.55
N ARG A 178 2.24 15.46 17.70
CA ARG A 178 1.26 14.71 16.93
C ARG A 178 -0.13 15.32 17.08
N ASP A 179 -0.57 15.65 18.29
CA ASP A 179 -1.92 16.17 18.53
C ASP A 179 -2.16 17.53 17.88
N GLU A 180 -1.12 18.36 17.73
CA GLU A 180 -1.18 19.59 16.94
C GLU A 180 -1.21 19.30 15.44
N VAL A 181 -0.29 18.48 14.94
CA VAL A 181 -0.15 18.15 13.52
C VAL A 181 -1.40 17.48 12.95
N VAL A 182 -2.03 16.57 13.70
CA VAL A 182 -3.20 15.85 13.20
C VAL A 182 -4.46 16.70 13.07
N LYS A 183 -4.48 17.94 13.58
CA LYS A 183 -5.58 18.89 13.36
C LYS A 183 -5.68 19.32 11.89
N ALA A 184 -4.57 19.25 11.15
CA ALA A 184 -4.52 19.55 9.71
C ALA A 184 -4.93 18.36 8.83
N VAL A 185 -5.21 17.19 9.40
CA VAL A 185 -5.55 15.97 8.66
C VAL A 185 -7.05 15.91 8.39
N LEU A 186 -7.41 15.80 7.11
CA LEU A 186 -8.80 15.74 6.65
C LEU A 186 -9.37 14.32 6.65
N PHE A 187 -8.52 13.33 6.35
CA PHE A 187 -8.90 11.93 6.24
C PHE A 187 -7.79 11.01 6.74
N LYS A 188 -8.15 9.86 7.32
CA LYS A 188 -7.22 8.85 7.84
C LYS A 188 -7.68 7.44 7.47
N GLU A 189 -6.83 6.71 6.75
CA GLU A 189 -6.97 5.27 6.55
C GLU A 189 -5.80 4.57 7.27
N TYR A 190 -6.09 3.56 8.08
CA TYR A 190 -5.08 2.75 8.78
C TYR A 190 -5.38 1.25 8.58
N LYS A 191 -4.34 0.47 8.32
CA LYS A 191 -4.38 -1.00 8.33
C LYS A 191 -3.25 -1.58 9.17
N ARG A 192 -3.58 -2.22 10.28
CA ARG A 192 -2.60 -2.92 11.11
C ARG A 192 -2.47 -4.39 10.69
N PRO A 193 -1.27 -4.97 10.74
CA PRO A 193 -1.09 -6.38 11.01
C PRO A 193 -1.06 -6.64 12.54
N GLU A 194 -1.78 -7.65 13.02
CA GLU A 194 -1.45 -8.31 14.29
C GLU A 194 -0.45 -9.43 14.05
#